data_AF-V9LKG5-F1
#
_entry.id   AF-V9LKG5-F1
#
_cell.length_a   1.000
_cell.length_b   1.000
_cell.length_c   1.000
_cell.angle_alpha   90.00
_cell.angle_beta   90.00
_cell.angle_gamma   90.00
#
_symmetry.space_group_name_H-M   'P 1'
#
loop_
_entity.id
_entity.type
_entity.pdbx_description
1 polymer ?
#
loop_
_entity_poly.entity_id
_entity_poly.type
_entity_poly.pdbx_seq_one_letter_code
_entity_poly.pdbx_strand_id
1 'polypeptide(L)'
;LGVPYLWARLDRKPTKQAEKRYRKFQLNKTSSTEFTWNINDDFRTVPESWIPARGVVQLEGQPQPDENGHIPGWIPVEQESRQYCWHGSAVNYETKVALVMKAHSEQNLLEITTVHLMELLEQTLELVGTHINGNPYASSSTCGI
;
A
#
# COMPACT_ATOMS: atom_id res chain seq x y z
N LEU A 1 6.36 -19.23 13.53
CA LEU A 1 5.37 -18.41 12.81
C LEU A 1 5.94 -18.14 11.43
N GLY A 2 5.20 -18.46 10.36
CA GLY A 2 5.70 -18.33 8.98
C GLY A 2 5.86 -16.86 8.59
N VAL A 3 6.81 -16.59 7.69
CA VAL A 3 7.00 -15.25 7.12
C VAL A 3 5.80 -14.94 6.20
N PRO A 4 5.08 -13.83 6.37
CA PRO A 4 4.03 -13.43 5.45
C PRO A 4 4.64 -13.00 4.12
N TYR A 5 4.36 -13.78 3.07
CA TYR A 5 4.87 -13.52 1.72
C TYR A 5 3.98 -12.58 0.92
N LEU A 6 2.72 -12.42 1.34
CA LEU A 6 1.71 -11.65 0.65
C LEU A 6 1.14 -10.58 1.57
N TRP A 7 0.87 -9.43 0.97
CA TRP A 7 0.38 -8.24 1.65
C TRP A 7 -0.81 -7.67 0.90
N ALA A 8 -1.82 -7.24 1.64
CA ALA A 8 -2.98 -6.52 1.12
C ALA A 8 -2.96 -5.07 1.59
N ARG A 9 -3.43 -4.18 0.71
CA ARG A 9 -3.56 -2.75 1.04
C ARG A 9 -4.59 -2.51 2.12
N LEU A 10 -4.18 -1.80 3.15
CA LEU A 10 -5.03 -1.24 4.18
C LEU A 10 -4.53 0.16 4.54
N ASP A 11 -5.08 1.18 3.89
CA ASP A 11 -4.74 2.57 4.24
C ASP A 11 -5.32 2.92 5.62
N ARG A 12 -4.49 3.47 6.50
CA ARG A 12 -4.95 4.03 7.77
C ARG A 12 -5.60 5.38 7.47
N LYS A 13 -6.93 5.40 7.51
CA LYS A 13 -7.77 6.54 7.14
C LYS A 13 -8.05 7.46 8.33
N PRO A 14 -8.29 8.75 8.08
CA PRO A 14 -8.68 9.68 9.13
C PRO A 14 -10.08 9.34 9.67
N THR A 15 -10.36 9.83 10.88
CA THR A 15 -11.71 9.82 11.46
C THR A 15 -12.61 10.78 10.68
N LYS A 16 -13.93 10.59 10.75
CA LYS A 16 -14.89 11.50 10.07
C LYS A 16 -14.71 12.95 10.51
N GLN A 17 -14.35 13.18 11.77
CA GLN A 17 -14.11 14.51 12.32
C GLN A 17 -12.84 15.14 11.75
N ALA A 18 -11.73 14.39 11.73
CA ALA A 18 -10.47 14.85 11.16
C ALA A 18 -10.59 15.11 9.66
N GLU A 19 -11.27 14.22 8.93
CA GLU A 19 -11.53 14.39 7.50
C GLU A 19 -12.32 15.68 7.21
N LYS A 20 -13.36 15.99 8.01
CA LYS A 20 -14.12 17.24 7.87
C LYS A 20 -13.24 18.47 8.11
N ARG A 21 -12.36 18.41 9.10
CA ARG A 21 -11.42 19.49 9.45
C ARG A 21 -10.38 19.69 8.34
N TYR A 22 -9.86 18.60 7.78
CA TYR A 22 -8.91 18.62 6.66
C TYR A 22 -9.54 19.18 5.38
N ARG A 23 -10.75 18.74 5.02
CA ARG A 23 -11.49 19.29 3.88
C ARG A 23 -11.74 20.80 4.03
N LYS A 24 -12.11 21.25 5.24
CA LYS A 24 -12.29 22.68 5.52
C LYS A 24 -10.98 23.46 5.34
N PHE A 25 -9.85 22.89 5.76
CA PHE A 25 -8.53 23.47 5.52
C PHE A 25 -8.20 23.54 4.02
N GLN A 26 -8.42 22.47 3.27
CA GLN A 26 -8.16 22.43 1.83
C GLN A 26 -9.00 23.47 1.05
N LEU A 27 -10.24 23.71 1.46
CA LEU A 27 -11.11 24.75 0.86
C LEU A 27 -10.65 26.17 1.21
N ASN A 28 -10.03 26.36 2.37
CA ASN A 28 -9.55 27.64 2.88
C ASN A 28 -8.04 27.83 2.65
N LYS A 29 -7.50 27.34 1.52
CA LYS A 29 -6.07 27.40 1.11
C LYS A 29 -5.48 28.82 0.96
N THR A 30 -6.06 29.83 1.61
CA THR A 30 -5.57 31.20 1.72
C THR A 30 -4.59 31.41 2.87
N SER A 31 -4.43 30.47 3.81
CA SER A 31 -3.46 30.61 4.92
C SER A 31 -2.10 30.00 4.61
N SER A 32 -1.02 30.70 4.92
CA SER A 32 0.38 30.21 4.83
C SER A 32 0.73 29.10 5.84
N THR A 33 -0.20 28.75 6.72
CA THR A 33 -0.04 27.68 7.71
C THR A 33 -0.32 26.31 7.09
N GLU A 34 0.58 25.35 7.32
CA GLU A 34 0.36 23.94 6.98
C GLU A 34 -0.68 23.31 7.92
N PHE A 35 -1.38 22.27 7.43
CA PHE A 35 -2.30 21.50 8.26
C PHE A 35 -1.52 20.51 9.13
N THR A 36 -1.70 20.58 10.44
CA THR A 36 -1.10 19.63 11.37
C THR A 36 -2.09 18.51 11.71
N TRP A 37 -1.64 17.28 11.48
CA TRP A 37 -2.32 16.06 11.88
C TRP A 37 -1.91 15.64 13.29
N ASN A 38 -2.87 15.19 14.10
CA ASN A 38 -2.59 14.44 15.32
C ASN A 38 -2.67 12.94 15.01
N ILE A 39 -1.52 12.29 14.81
CA ILE A 39 -1.44 10.88 14.36
C ILE A 39 -2.18 9.91 15.30
N ASN A 40 -2.28 10.23 16.59
CA ASN A 40 -2.93 9.37 17.58
C ASN A 40 -4.46 9.50 17.54
N ASP A 41 -4.98 10.72 17.41
CA ASP A 41 -6.42 10.99 17.56
C ASP A 41 -7.16 11.16 16.22
N ASP A 42 -6.46 11.59 15.17
CA ASP A 42 -7.09 11.92 13.89
C ASP A 42 -7.31 10.70 12.99
N PHE A 43 -6.74 9.55 13.33
CA PHE A 43 -6.73 8.35 12.48
C PHE A 43 -7.43 7.17 13.13
N ARG A 44 -8.07 6.35 12.31
CA ARG A 44 -8.66 5.08 12.76
C ARG A 44 -7.56 4.13 13.22
N THR A 45 -7.93 3.23 14.13
CA THR A 45 -7.06 2.13 14.55
C THR A 45 -6.89 1.14 13.41
N VAL A 46 -5.69 0.55 13.31
CA VAL A 46 -5.35 -0.54 12.41
C VAL A 46 -4.95 -1.77 13.24
N PRO A 47 -4.99 -2.99 12.66
CA PRO A 47 -4.47 -4.18 13.33
C PRO A 47 -2.99 -4.04 13.70
N GLU A 48 -2.52 -4.76 14.72
CA GLU A 48 -1.11 -4.75 15.14
C GLU A 48 -0.15 -5.25 14.04
N SER A 49 -0.63 -6.15 13.19
CA SER A 49 0.10 -6.66 12.03
C SER A 49 0.22 -5.65 10.88
N TRP A 50 -0.37 -4.47 11.01
CA TRP A 50 -0.28 -3.42 10.00
C TRP A 50 1.11 -2.81 9.98
N ILE A 51 1.66 -2.61 8.78
CA ILE A 51 2.92 -1.91 8.57
C ILE A 51 2.73 -0.75 7.60
N PRO A 52 3.45 0.38 7.77
CA PRO A 52 3.40 1.47 6.81
C PRO A 52 3.98 1.03 5.47
N ALA A 53 3.43 1.57 4.39
CA ALA A 53 3.93 1.26 3.06
C ALA A 53 5.35 1.77 2.85
N ARG A 54 6.13 1.07 2.02
CA ARG A 54 7.46 1.53 1.62
C ARG A 54 7.35 2.90 0.96
N GLY A 55 8.19 3.85 1.38
CA GLY A 55 8.19 5.23 0.88
C GLY A 55 7.27 6.19 1.64
N VAL A 56 6.46 5.70 2.58
CA VAL A 56 5.73 6.59 3.49
C VAL A 56 6.73 7.36 4.36
N VAL A 57 6.61 8.69 4.36
CA VAL A 57 7.45 9.58 5.17
C VAL A 57 7.20 9.28 6.65
N GLN A 58 8.27 9.21 7.44
CA GLN A 58 8.19 9.01 8.88
C GLN A 58 8.83 10.19 9.61
N LEU A 59 8.14 10.71 10.62
CA LEU A 59 8.68 11.70 11.56
C LEU A 59 8.72 11.04 12.94
N GLU A 60 9.91 10.99 13.55
CA GLU A 60 10.11 10.33 14.85
C GLU A 60 9.59 8.88 14.89
N GLY A 61 9.69 8.16 13.76
CA GLY A 61 9.19 6.79 13.61
C GLY A 61 7.67 6.67 13.41
N GLN A 62 6.94 7.79 13.34
CA GLN A 62 5.50 7.79 13.04
C GLN A 62 5.25 8.03 11.56
N PRO A 63 4.51 7.14 10.88
CA PRO A 63 4.18 7.32 9.47
C PRO A 63 3.22 8.50 9.28
N GLN A 64 3.53 9.32 8.28
CA GLN A 64 2.82 10.56 7.99
C GLN A 64 1.79 10.36 6.88
N PRO A 65 0.67 11.10 6.91
CA PRO A 65 -0.33 11.03 5.87
C PRO A 65 0.14 11.68 4.56
N ASP A 66 -0.40 11.19 3.45
CA ASP A 66 -0.27 11.75 2.12
C ASP A 66 -1.11 13.03 1.92
N GLU A 67 -1.08 13.57 0.71
CA GLU A 67 -1.87 14.74 0.30
C GLU A 67 -3.39 14.53 0.35
N ASN A 68 -3.86 13.28 0.44
CA ASN A 68 -5.27 12.95 0.60
C ASN A 68 -5.64 12.75 2.08
N GLY A 69 -4.66 12.86 2.99
CA GLY A 69 -4.84 12.63 4.42
C GLY A 69 -4.87 11.15 4.81
N HIS A 70 -4.44 10.24 3.94
CA HIS A 70 -4.35 8.80 4.22
C HIS A 70 -2.92 8.42 4.56
N ILE A 71 -2.73 7.41 5.41
CA ILE A 71 -1.41 6.79 5.60
C ILE A 71 -1.44 5.43 4.90
N PRO A 72 -0.80 5.28 3.73
CA PRO A 72 -0.74 4.01 3.02
C PRO A 72 -0.06 2.92 3.86
N GLY A 73 -0.56 1.69 3.77
CA GLY A 73 0.05 0.57 4.47
C GLY A 73 -0.57 -0.77 4.17
N TRP A 74 -0.02 -1.79 4.83
CA TRP A 74 -0.18 -3.18 4.47
C TRP A 74 -0.60 -4.04 5.65
N ILE A 75 -1.37 -5.10 5.38
CA ILE A 75 -1.59 -6.20 6.31
C ILE A 75 -1.17 -7.52 5.66
N PRO A 76 -0.63 -8.48 6.43
CA PRO A 76 -0.27 -9.78 5.89
C PRO A 76 -1.53 -10.53 5.43
N VAL A 77 -1.43 -11.21 4.30
CA VAL A 77 -2.49 -12.09 3.78
C VAL A 77 -2.23 -13.52 4.27
N GLU A 78 -3.18 -14.06 5.02
CA GLU A 78 -3.17 -15.47 5.41
C GLU A 78 -3.47 -16.37 4.20
N GLN A 79 -2.80 -17.54 4.16
CA GLN A 79 -2.91 -18.49 3.05
C GLN A 79 -4.36 -18.94 2.80
N GLU A 80 -5.14 -19.13 3.86
CA GLU A 80 -6.53 -19.57 3.80
C GLU A 80 -7.55 -18.41 3.72
N SER A 81 -7.09 -17.17 3.53
CA SER A 81 -7.99 -16.02 3.50
C SER A 81 -8.93 -16.05 2.30
N ARG A 82 -10.22 -16.28 2.57
CA ARG A 82 -11.28 -16.22 1.55
C ARG A 82 -11.44 -14.82 0.94
N GLN A 83 -11.12 -13.77 1.69
CA GLN A 83 -11.18 -12.40 1.23
C GLN A 83 -10.07 -12.08 0.20
N TYR A 84 -8.97 -12.83 0.21
CA TYR A 84 -7.81 -12.63 -0.66
C TYR A 84 -7.48 -13.90 -1.47
N CYS A 85 -8.49 -14.71 -1.79
CA CYS A 85 -8.29 -15.99 -2.48
C CYS A 85 -7.62 -15.83 -3.87
N TRP A 86 -7.80 -14.68 -4.52
CA TRP A 86 -7.13 -14.35 -5.78
C TRP A 86 -5.62 -14.19 -5.62
N HIS A 87 -5.16 -13.57 -4.54
CA HIS A 87 -3.73 -13.50 -4.20
C HIS A 87 -3.12 -14.90 -4.05
N GLY A 88 -3.83 -15.80 -3.36
CA GLY A 88 -3.41 -17.19 -3.21
C GLY A 88 -3.31 -17.93 -4.54
N SER A 89 -4.17 -17.63 -5.52
CA SER A 89 -4.19 -18.32 -6.82
C SER A 89 -2.94 -18.05 -7.69
N ALA A 90 -2.27 -16.92 -7.49
CA ALA A 90 -1.05 -16.58 -8.22
C ALA A 90 0.23 -17.04 -7.51
N VAL A 91 0.11 -17.74 -6.38
CA VAL A 91 1.23 -18.09 -5.51
C VAL A 91 1.30 -19.59 -5.34
N ASN A 92 2.47 -20.15 -5.60
CA ASN A 92 2.78 -21.52 -5.22
C ASN A 92 3.63 -21.51 -3.94
N TYR A 93 2.99 -21.85 -2.82
CA TYR A 93 3.64 -21.89 -1.52
C TYR A 93 4.60 -23.07 -1.33
N GLU A 94 4.48 -24.13 -2.15
CA GLU A 94 5.39 -25.28 -2.12
C GLU A 94 6.73 -24.90 -2.74
N THR A 95 6.71 -24.28 -3.93
CA THR A 95 7.91 -23.84 -4.64
C THR A 95 8.35 -22.41 -4.30
N LYS A 96 7.62 -21.71 -3.43
CA LYS A 96 7.90 -20.33 -2.98
C LYS A 96 8.02 -19.33 -4.12
N VAL A 97 7.17 -19.46 -5.13
CA VAL A 97 7.11 -18.52 -6.26
C VAL A 97 5.74 -17.87 -6.39
N ALA A 98 5.72 -16.65 -6.93
CA ALA A 98 4.52 -15.97 -7.37
C ALA A 98 4.59 -15.69 -8.87
N LEU A 99 3.43 -15.76 -9.53
CA LEU A 99 3.22 -15.27 -10.88
C LEU A 99 2.92 -13.76 -10.80
N VAL A 100 3.70 -12.95 -11.49
CA VAL A 100 3.57 -11.48 -11.50
C VAL A 100 3.54 -10.95 -12.92
N MET A 101 2.85 -9.83 -13.12
CA MET A 101 2.93 -9.02 -14.32
C MET A 101 3.88 -7.85 -14.07
N LYS A 102 4.85 -7.63 -14.96
CA LYS A 102 5.79 -6.50 -14.86
C LYS A 102 6.05 -5.88 -16.23
N ALA A 103 6.63 -4.68 -16.24
CA ALA A 103 7.06 -4.02 -17.46
C ALA A 103 8.19 -4.82 -18.12
N HIS A 104 8.05 -5.07 -19.43
CA HIS A 104 9.11 -5.65 -20.25
C HIS A 104 10.19 -4.59 -20.53
N SER A 105 11.40 -5.02 -20.90
CA SER A 105 12.50 -4.09 -21.25
C SER A 105 12.20 -3.28 -22.52
N GLU A 106 11.29 -3.75 -23.36
CA GLU A 106 10.79 -3.04 -24.52
C GLU A 106 9.65 -2.10 -24.13
N GLN A 107 9.63 -0.90 -24.72
CA GLN A 107 8.62 0.11 -24.41
C GLN A 107 7.21 -0.41 -24.68
N ASN A 108 6.28 -0.13 -23.75
CA ASN A 108 4.86 -0.44 -23.84
C ASN A 108 4.48 -1.93 -23.89
N LEU A 109 5.37 -2.83 -23.44
CA LEU A 109 5.05 -4.25 -23.28
C LEU A 109 4.99 -4.66 -21.80
N LEU A 110 4.06 -5.55 -21.50
CA LEU A 110 3.92 -6.20 -20.20
C LEU A 110 4.24 -7.68 -20.37
N GLU A 111 4.98 -8.25 -19.43
CA GLU A 111 5.27 -9.68 -19.40
C GLU A 111 4.72 -10.31 -18.11
N ILE A 112 4.30 -11.57 -18.24
CA ILE A 112 3.95 -12.43 -17.11
C ILE A 112 5.17 -13.31 -16.81
N THR A 113 5.66 -13.26 -15.58
CA THR A 113 6.85 -14.01 -15.16
C THR A 113 6.68 -14.57 -13.75
N THR A 114 7.57 -15.47 -13.35
CA THR A 114 7.62 -15.98 -11.97
C THR A 114 8.74 -15.30 -11.20
N VAL A 115 8.47 -14.89 -9.97
CA VAL A 115 9.45 -14.33 -9.03
C VAL A 115 9.42 -15.10 -7.73
N HIS A 116 10.54 -15.12 -7.00
CA HIS A 116 10.58 -15.77 -5.70
C HIS A 116 9.81 -14.94 -4.66
N LEU A 117 9.07 -15.58 -3.76
CA LEU A 117 8.24 -14.88 -2.77
C LEU A 117 9.05 -13.97 -1.83
N MET A 118 10.34 -14.28 -1.62
CA MET A 118 11.24 -13.40 -0.84
C MET A 118 11.51 -12.06 -1.52
N GLU A 119 11.40 -11.98 -2.85
CA GLU A 119 11.58 -10.74 -3.60
C GLU A 119 10.37 -9.79 -3.44
N LEU A 120 9.23 -10.35 -3.03
CA LEU A 120 7.96 -9.63 -2.83
C LEU A 120 7.74 -9.20 -1.38
N LEU A 121 8.71 -9.40 -0.49
CA LEU A 121 8.59 -8.96 0.90
C LEU A 121 8.34 -7.45 0.95
N GLU A 122 7.37 -7.06 1.80
CA GLU A 122 6.95 -5.66 2.01
C GLU A 122 6.40 -4.96 0.75
N GLN A 123 6.07 -5.72 -0.30
CA GLN A 123 5.38 -5.26 -1.48
C GLN A 123 3.96 -5.77 -1.50
N THR A 124 3.06 -4.97 -2.06
CA THR A 124 1.68 -5.36 -2.30
C THR A 124 1.53 -5.93 -3.71
N LEU A 125 0.84 -7.06 -3.78
CA LEU A 125 0.24 -7.54 -5.02
C LEU A 125 -1.15 -6.92 -5.10
N GLU A 126 -1.28 -5.71 -5.63
CA GLU A 126 -2.57 -5.04 -5.77
C GLU A 126 -3.31 -5.55 -7.00
N LEU A 127 -4.60 -5.84 -6.87
CA LEU A 127 -5.44 -6.20 -8.00
C LEU A 127 -5.93 -4.91 -8.68
N VAL A 128 -5.47 -4.60 -9.90
CA VAL A 128 -6.06 -3.53 -10.73
C VAL A 128 -6.96 -4.21 -11.77
N GLY A 129 -8.23 -4.45 -11.41
CA GLY A 129 -9.19 -5.15 -12.28
C GLY A 129 -9.10 -6.68 -12.16
N THR A 130 -9.19 -7.45 -13.25
CA THR A 130 -9.05 -8.92 -13.25
C THR A 130 -7.60 -9.41 -13.16
N HIS A 131 -6.64 -8.52 -12.88
CA HIS A 131 -5.21 -8.81 -12.96
C HIS A 131 -4.47 -8.33 -11.71
N ILE A 132 -3.50 -9.13 -11.27
CA ILE A 132 -2.63 -8.86 -10.12
C ILE A 132 -1.42 -8.05 -10.61
N ASN A 133 -1.25 -6.85 -10.07
CA ASN A 133 -0.11 -5.97 -10.25
C ASN A 133 0.79 -6.01 -9.00
N GLY A 134 2.05 -6.40 -9.14
CA GLY A 134 3.04 -6.19 -8.09
C GLY A 134 3.53 -4.75 -8.18
N ASN A 135 3.04 -3.86 -7.33
CA ASN A 135 3.41 -2.44 -7.41
C ASN A 135 4.68 -2.18 -6.58
N PRO A 136 5.82 -1.85 -7.19
CA PRO A 136 6.98 -1.38 -6.45
C PRO A 136 6.76 0.10 -6.12
N TYR A 137 6.32 0.42 -4.90
CA TYR A 137 6.30 1.81 -4.39
C TYR A 137 7.72 2.39 -4.16
N ALA A 138 8.70 1.96 -4.95
CA ALA A 138 10.08 2.44 -4.94
C ALA A 138 10.43 3.09 -6.28
N SER A 139 9.69 4.12 -6.67
CA SER A 139 10.18 5.12 -7.63
C SER A 139 9.44 6.44 -7.45
N SER A 140 10.04 7.33 -6.67
CA SER A 140 9.89 8.76 -6.91
C SER A 140 10.33 9.06 -8.36
N SER A 141 9.53 9.89 -9.05
CA SER A 141 9.62 10.33 -10.46
C SER A 141 9.05 9.29 -11.44
N THR A 142 7.88 9.46 -12.07
CA THR A 142 7.39 10.67 -12.75
C THR A 142 5.88 10.55 -12.97
N CYS A 143 5.17 11.64 -12.72
CA CYS A 143 3.78 11.84 -13.12
C CYS A 143 3.68 11.93 -14.66
N GLY A 144 2.66 11.34 -15.26
CA GLY A 144 2.34 11.56 -16.68
C GLY A 144 1.44 10.49 -17.28
N ILE A 145 0.16 10.82 -17.46
CA ILE A 145 -0.66 10.30 -18.57
C ILE A 145 -0.10 10.87 -19.87
#